data_AF-A0A087D4G5-F1
#
_entry.id   AF-A0A087D4G5-F1
#
_cell.length_a   1.000
_cell.length_b   1.000
_cell.length_c   1.000
_cell.angle_alpha   90.00
_cell.angle_beta   90.00
_cell.angle_gamma   90.00
#
_symmetry.space_group_name_H-M   'P 1'
#
loop_
_entity.id
_entity.type
_entity.pdbx_description
1 polymer ?
#
loop_
_entity_poly.entity_id
_entity_poly.type
_entity_poly.pdbx_seq_one_letter_code
_entity_poly.pdbx_strand_id
1 'polypeptide(L)'
;MLTADIDADRSIVTFRNEDDKTELTISTAPLSTVEATPAAHLIPSPGAKAETALKQTAEIIASLTNTNSYIHIDFPDVISICASAAIRIIRFNAGDDPSKAFSDALAAQGINPSCCDRALINIGAPANIGLAKVTSLVTIVQEAVQDDALIIWGLALDPQQKDTKIAVILAESEGETAAHETAKKELTTGKDTQMMQEETMDTPNTPIRFLDLIGLDNEQLKDFTIRLNGNKPAWFDVLDAYYSSHDELMEWVFIKQWPGQQVKGAFKKKKVLQFIQLHQEDPTKWLFIGASEVLGEYQKEDGTVAYDYREIPQYAPLDARAVVYYKKSQGPTQLMNDMGNDKLRNRFLETMTLDHLSQSPISSLPFPGFENVCLTHRQLVAAVRNDTWKTALGNVQAVYLQTDRRTGWHYVGSAYSHKGAEQGLLSRWSEYAYGDHSGGNKRLKELGAKYIVDNFQYSILEIFDMRALPKDIINREHWWMDTLSSVYHSEDEHPHGYNSVAERNSDNPVE
;
A
#
# COMPACT_ATOMS: atom_id res chain seq x y z
N MET A 1 6.03 -22.68 27.12
CA MET A 1 6.46 -21.99 25.89
C MET A 1 6.71 -23.03 24.81
N LEU A 2 5.69 -23.35 24.03
CA LEU A 2 5.85 -24.11 22.78
C LEU A 2 5.95 -23.07 21.67
N THR A 3 7.16 -22.59 21.40
CA THR A 3 7.46 -21.89 20.14
C THR A 3 7.62 -22.97 19.08
N ALA A 4 6.53 -23.33 18.42
CA ALA A 4 6.60 -24.09 17.19
C ALA A 4 6.95 -23.09 16.07
N ASP A 5 8.24 -22.92 15.79
CA ASP A 5 8.71 -22.32 14.54
C ASP A 5 8.32 -23.27 13.42
N ILE A 6 7.12 -23.10 12.89
CA ILE A 6 6.71 -23.76 11.66
C ILE A 6 7.35 -22.94 10.54
N ASP A 7 8.53 -23.42 10.13
CA ASP A 7 9.21 -22.96 8.93
C ASP A 7 8.30 -23.20 7.73
N ALA A 8 7.71 -22.10 7.25
CA ALA A 8 6.91 -22.05 6.05
C ALA A 8 7.49 -20.97 5.12
N ASP A 9 8.82 -20.95 4.91
CA ASP A 9 9.59 -20.23 3.88
C ASP A 9 9.28 -18.72 3.61
N ARG A 10 8.39 -18.10 4.38
CA ARG A 10 8.04 -16.67 4.39
C ARG A 10 7.51 -16.33 5.78
N SER A 11 8.41 -16.01 6.70
CA SER A 11 8.16 -15.68 8.11
C SER A 11 7.39 -14.34 8.29
N ILE A 12 6.10 -14.33 7.92
CA ILE A 12 5.21 -13.16 7.95
C ILE A 12 4.09 -13.35 9.00
N VAL A 13 3.83 -14.58 9.45
CA VAL A 13 2.81 -14.88 10.46
C VAL A 13 3.40 -15.74 11.56
N THR A 14 3.31 -15.30 12.81
CA THR A 14 3.77 -16.05 13.99
C THR A 14 2.74 -16.06 15.09
N PHE A 15 2.88 -17.02 16.00
CA PHE A 15 1.95 -17.19 17.08
C PHE A 15 2.65 -17.26 18.42
N ARG A 16 2.05 -16.63 19.43
CA ARG A 16 2.45 -16.75 20.82
C ARG A 16 1.29 -17.32 21.61
N ASN A 17 1.61 -18.23 22.52
CA ASN A 17 0.66 -18.74 23.50
C ASN A 17 1.16 -18.28 24.87
N GLU A 18 0.51 -17.23 25.39
CA GLU A 18 0.71 -16.69 26.72
C GLU A 18 -0.67 -16.68 27.44
N ASP A 19 -0.69 -17.09 28.71
CA ASP A 19 -1.88 -17.05 29.58
C ASP A 19 -3.17 -17.67 29.01
N ASP A 20 -3.07 -18.86 28.38
CA ASP A 20 -4.18 -19.58 27.73
C ASP A 20 -4.85 -18.85 26.55
N LYS A 21 -4.28 -17.72 26.11
CA LYS A 21 -4.69 -16.99 24.89
C LYS A 21 -3.75 -17.32 23.75
N THR A 22 -4.34 -17.51 22.56
CA THR A 22 -3.59 -17.82 21.35
C THR A 22 -3.50 -16.57 20.48
N GLU A 23 -2.36 -15.91 20.50
CA GLU A 23 -2.15 -14.62 19.84
C GLU A 23 -1.45 -14.81 18.48
N LEU A 24 -2.08 -14.29 17.44
CA LEU A 24 -1.60 -14.24 16.07
C LEU A 24 -0.89 -12.91 15.85
N THR A 25 0.36 -12.92 15.43
CA THR A 25 1.06 -11.75 14.91
C THR A 25 1.25 -11.88 13.41
N ILE A 26 0.80 -10.87 12.67
CA ILE A 26 1.02 -10.73 11.23
C ILE A 26 2.01 -9.58 11.05
N SER A 27 3.18 -9.87 10.47
CA SER A 27 4.26 -8.92 10.21
C SER A 27 4.54 -8.87 8.71
N THR A 28 4.46 -7.70 8.09
CA THR A 28 4.82 -7.50 6.67
C THR A 28 6.33 -7.57 6.40
N ALA A 29 7.14 -7.77 7.44
CA ALA A 29 8.58 -7.98 7.38
C ALA A 29 8.98 -9.33 8.01
N PRO A 30 10.11 -9.95 7.59
CA PRO A 30 10.62 -11.16 8.21
C PRO A 30 10.83 -10.95 9.72
N LEU A 31 10.37 -11.91 10.52
CA LEU A 31 10.37 -11.84 11.99
C LEU A 31 11.72 -11.58 12.68
N SER A 32 12.83 -11.64 11.94
CA SER A 32 14.18 -11.48 12.46
C SER A 32 14.49 -10.09 13.04
N THR A 33 13.56 -9.13 12.96
CA THR A 33 13.79 -7.73 13.37
C THR A 33 12.71 -7.09 14.27
N VAL A 34 11.64 -7.80 14.63
CA VAL A 34 10.49 -7.19 15.34
C VAL A 34 10.06 -8.01 16.56
N GLU A 35 9.99 -7.39 17.75
CA GLU A 35 9.15 -7.90 18.84
C GLU A 35 7.69 -7.77 18.38
N ALA A 36 7.17 -8.85 17.80
CA ALA A 36 5.82 -8.95 17.27
C ALA A 36 4.76 -8.62 18.36
N THR A 37 4.02 -7.53 18.19
CA THR A 37 2.79 -7.24 18.96
C THR A 37 1.65 -8.09 18.38
N PRO A 38 0.84 -8.76 19.23
CA PRO A 38 -0.32 -9.52 18.79
C PRO A 38 -1.23 -8.69 17.88
N ALA A 39 -1.41 -9.15 16.65
CA ALA A 39 -2.37 -8.58 15.72
C ALA A 39 -3.78 -9.08 16.05
N ALA A 40 -3.97 -10.34 16.45
CA ALA A 40 -5.28 -10.89 16.75
C ALA A 40 -5.26 -11.96 17.83
N HIS A 41 -6.37 -12.15 18.53
CA HIS A 41 -6.58 -13.26 19.44
C HIS A 41 -7.39 -14.36 18.74
N LEU A 42 -6.71 -15.42 18.29
CA LEU A 42 -7.39 -16.59 17.74
C LEU A 42 -8.07 -17.34 18.89
N ILE A 43 -9.38 -17.59 18.79
CA ILE A 43 -9.95 -18.70 19.57
C ILE A 43 -10.21 -19.97 18.76
N PRO A 44 -9.68 -21.12 19.21
CA PRO A 44 -9.66 -22.34 18.42
C PRO A 44 -11.05 -22.96 18.32
N SER A 45 -11.22 -23.83 17.34
CA SER A 45 -12.39 -24.71 17.29
C SER A 45 -12.44 -25.63 18.52
N PRO A 46 -13.65 -25.96 19.04
CA PRO A 46 -13.80 -26.82 20.21
C PRO A 46 -13.07 -28.16 20.08
N GLY A 47 -12.26 -28.51 21.08
CA GLY A 47 -11.52 -29.77 21.12
C GLY A 47 -10.21 -29.81 20.32
N ALA A 48 -9.86 -28.74 19.58
CA ALA A 48 -8.57 -28.62 18.93
C ALA A 48 -7.47 -28.31 19.97
N LYS A 49 -6.33 -29.01 19.88
CA LYS A 49 -5.12 -28.60 20.60
C LYS A 49 -4.64 -27.28 20.03
N ALA A 50 -4.25 -26.34 20.90
CA ALA A 50 -3.77 -25.01 20.50
C ALA A 50 -2.74 -25.08 19.36
N GLU A 51 -1.71 -25.92 19.48
CA GLU A 51 -0.66 -26.12 18.47
C GLU A 51 -1.18 -26.59 17.08
N THR A 52 -2.24 -27.39 17.05
CA THR A 52 -2.87 -27.84 15.79
C THR A 52 -3.71 -26.73 15.17
N ALA A 53 -4.47 -25.99 15.98
CA ALA A 53 -5.21 -24.83 15.53
C ALA A 53 -4.28 -23.72 15.02
N LEU A 54 -3.11 -23.57 15.64
CA LEU A 54 -2.04 -22.67 15.26
C LEU A 54 -1.50 -22.96 13.86
N LYS A 55 -1.03 -24.19 13.63
CA LYS A 55 -0.52 -24.61 12.32
C LYS A 55 -1.57 -24.43 11.22
N GLN A 56 -2.80 -24.86 11.49
CA GLN A 56 -3.88 -24.73 10.53
C GLN A 56 -4.21 -23.27 10.22
N THR A 57 -4.15 -22.37 11.20
CA THR A 57 -4.41 -20.94 11.00
C THR A 57 -3.31 -20.26 10.19
N ALA A 58 -2.04 -20.60 10.45
CA ALA A 58 -0.90 -20.11 9.66
C ALA A 58 -1.05 -20.50 8.19
N GLU A 59 -1.34 -21.78 7.94
CA GLU A 59 -1.56 -22.32 6.61
C GLU A 59 -2.78 -21.67 5.93
N ILE A 60 -3.84 -21.35 6.70
CA ILE A 60 -5.00 -20.60 6.18
C ILE A 60 -4.54 -19.24 5.70
N ILE A 61 -4.02 -18.40 6.60
CA ILE A 61 -3.69 -17.01 6.29
C ILE A 61 -2.68 -16.93 5.15
N ALA A 62 -1.64 -17.78 5.18
CA ALA A 62 -0.66 -17.85 4.10
C ALA A 62 -1.30 -18.32 2.77
N SER A 63 -2.27 -19.25 2.82
CA SER A 63 -3.02 -19.62 1.62
C SER A 63 -3.90 -18.47 1.13
N LEU A 64 -4.53 -17.69 2.03
CA LEU A 64 -5.42 -16.58 1.66
C LEU A 64 -4.68 -15.53 0.82
N THR A 65 -3.43 -15.23 1.17
CA THR A 65 -2.64 -14.21 0.49
C THR A 65 -1.89 -14.73 -0.75
N ASN A 66 -1.62 -16.03 -0.82
CA ASN A 66 -0.83 -16.60 -1.93
C ASN A 66 -1.68 -17.31 -3.01
N THR A 67 -2.95 -17.65 -2.74
CA THR A 67 -3.78 -18.44 -3.67
C THR A 67 -4.85 -17.65 -4.41
N ASN A 68 -5.11 -16.40 -4.01
CA ASN A 68 -6.13 -15.56 -4.64
C ASN A 68 -5.66 -14.97 -5.97
N SER A 69 -5.81 -15.76 -7.03
CA SER A 69 -5.41 -15.41 -8.38
C SER A 69 -6.35 -14.45 -9.10
N TYR A 70 -7.58 -14.23 -8.59
CA TYR A 70 -8.62 -13.49 -9.31
C TYR A 70 -9.07 -12.21 -8.59
N ILE A 71 -9.48 -12.31 -7.32
CA ILE A 71 -9.68 -11.15 -6.44
C ILE A 71 -8.73 -11.35 -5.27
N HIS A 72 -7.66 -10.55 -5.26
CA HIS A 72 -6.55 -10.71 -4.34
C HIS A 72 -6.90 -10.20 -2.94
N ILE A 73 -6.50 -10.96 -1.91
CA ILE A 73 -6.45 -10.50 -0.52
C ILE A 73 -4.97 -10.32 -0.20
N ASP A 74 -4.55 -9.13 0.21
CA ASP A 74 -3.18 -8.89 0.64
C ASP A 74 -3.01 -8.89 2.18
N PHE A 75 -1.78 -8.71 2.67
CA PHE A 75 -1.53 -8.68 4.10
C PHE A 75 -2.20 -7.50 4.82
N PRO A 76 -2.18 -6.26 4.28
CA PRO A 76 -2.99 -5.16 4.80
C PRO A 76 -4.47 -5.51 4.95
N ASP A 77 -5.07 -6.19 3.98
CA ASP A 77 -6.45 -6.67 4.05
C ASP A 77 -6.66 -7.59 5.26
N VAL A 78 -5.78 -8.59 5.45
CA VAL A 78 -5.84 -9.49 6.61
C VAL A 78 -5.66 -8.73 7.93
N ILE A 79 -4.72 -7.76 7.98
CA ILE A 79 -4.47 -6.94 9.16
C ILE A 79 -5.71 -6.10 9.50
N SER A 80 -6.36 -5.47 8.52
CA SER A 80 -7.54 -4.64 8.76
C SER A 80 -8.69 -5.42 9.40
N ILE A 81 -8.84 -6.71 9.05
CA ILE A 81 -9.84 -7.60 9.63
C ILE A 81 -9.42 -8.11 11.01
N CYS A 82 -8.17 -8.53 11.15
CA CYS A 82 -7.72 -9.29 12.32
C CYS A 82 -7.20 -8.40 13.47
N ALA A 83 -6.73 -7.18 13.19
CA ALA A 83 -6.12 -6.29 14.16
C ALA A 83 -7.00 -6.05 15.40
N SER A 84 -6.44 -6.28 16.60
CA SER A 84 -7.11 -6.10 17.90
C SER A 84 -8.47 -6.79 18.00
N ALA A 85 -8.60 -7.96 17.37
CA ALA A 85 -9.85 -8.71 17.29
C ALA A 85 -9.72 -10.11 17.88
N ALA A 86 -10.80 -10.60 18.48
CA ALA A 86 -11.04 -12.01 18.69
C ALA A 86 -11.44 -12.62 17.34
N ILE A 87 -10.62 -13.54 16.81
CA ILE A 87 -10.88 -14.17 15.52
C ILE A 87 -11.33 -15.62 15.64
N ARG A 88 -12.24 -16.03 14.77
CA ARG A 88 -12.64 -17.41 14.50
C ARG A 88 -12.44 -17.72 13.04
N ILE A 89 -12.05 -18.96 12.75
CA ILE A 89 -11.91 -19.41 11.36
C ILE A 89 -12.85 -20.58 11.10
N ILE A 90 -13.63 -20.43 10.04
CA ILE A 90 -14.59 -21.43 9.58
C ILE A 90 -14.18 -21.86 8.19
N ARG A 91 -14.27 -23.16 7.93
CA ARG A 91 -14.09 -23.74 6.59
C ARG A 91 -15.28 -24.63 6.27
N PHE A 92 -15.80 -24.49 5.07
CA PHE A 92 -16.88 -25.34 4.59
C PHE A 92 -16.83 -25.49 3.07
N ASN A 93 -17.42 -26.59 2.58
CA ASN A 93 -17.68 -26.76 1.17
C ASN A 93 -19.08 -26.23 0.89
N ALA A 94 -19.22 -25.36 -0.11
CA ALA A 94 -20.50 -24.75 -0.43
C ALA A 94 -21.57 -25.80 -0.82
N GLY A 95 -21.17 -26.85 -1.55
CA GLY A 95 -22.07 -27.91 -1.98
C GLY A 95 -23.28 -27.39 -2.76
N ASP A 96 -24.43 -28.03 -2.56
CA ASP A 96 -25.70 -27.62 -3.17
C ASP A 96 -26.47 -26.58 -2.34
N ASP A 97 -26.22 -26.51 -1.03
CA ASP A 97 -26.86 -25.58 -0.08
C ASP A 97 -25.80 -24.85 0.76
N PRO A 98 -25.22 -23.76 0.23
CA PRO A 98 -24.14 -23.04 0.90
C PRO A 98 -24.57 -22.37 2.21
N SER A 99 -25.83 -21.93 2.30
CA SER A 99 -26.39 -21.29 3.50
C SER A 99 -26.44 -22.29 4.65
N LYS A 100 -26.93 -23.50 4.39
CA LYS A 100 -26.93 -24.57 5.39
C LYS A 100 -25.52 -25.00 5.76
N ALA A 101 -24.63 -25.19 4.78
CA ALA A 101 -23.24 -25.57 5.03
C ALA A 101 -22.50 -24.55 5.93
N PHE A 102 -22.75 -23.26 5.72
CA PHE A 102 -22.22 -22.19 6.57
C PHE A 102 -22.81 -22.24 7.98
N SER A 103 -24.13 -22.36 8.11
CA SER A 103 -24.82 -22.47 9.41
C SER A 103 -24.36 -23.70 10.22
N ASP A 104 -24.18 -24.85 9.57
CA ASP A 104 -23.70 -26.08 10.20
C ASP A 104 -22.26 -25.89 10.69
N ALA A 105 -21.42 -25.19 9.93
CA ALA A 105 -20.04 -24.91 10.29
C ALA A 105 -19.91 -23.92 11.48
N LEU A 106 -20.80 -22.92 11.56
CA LEU A 106 -20.95 -22.04 12.72
C LEU A 106 -21.38 -22.82 13.96
N ALA A 107 -22.43 -23.64 13.83
CA ALA A 107 -22.99 -24.42 14.94
C ALA A 107 -21.99 -25.44 15.50
N ALA A 108 -21.20 -26.08 14.64
CA ALA A 108 -20.16 -27.03 15.04
C ALA A 108 -19.08 -26.38 15.94
N GLN A 109 -18.87 -25.07 15.81
CA GLN A 109 -17.91 -24.32 16.62
C GLN A 109 -18.56 -23.43 17.70
N GLY A 110 -19.89 -23.44 17.80
CA GLY A 110 -20.64 -22.60 18.76
C GLY A 110 -20.49 -21.10 18.50
N ILE A 111 -20.30 -20.69 17.25
CA ILE A 111 -20.06 -19.30 16.87
C ILE A 111 -21.40 -18.59 16.65
N ASN A 112 -21.60 -17.43 17.28
CA ASN A 112 -22.65 -16.49 16.94
C ASN A 112 -22.08 -15.41 16.02
N PRO A 113 -22.38 -15.39 14.71
CA PRO A 113 -21.77 -14.44 13.78
C PRO A 113 -22.29 -13.01 13.94
N SER A 114 -23.45 -12.81 14.59
CA SER A 114 -24.07 -11.49 14.74
C SER A 114 -23.29 -10.52 15.65
N CYS A 115 -22.32 -10.99 16.43
CA CYS A 115 -21.41 -10.12 17.19
C CYS A 115 -20.17 -9.70 16.40
N CYS A 116 -19.94 -10.25 15.21
CA CYS A 116 -18.74 -9.97 14.43
C CYS A 116 -18.92 -8.69 13.61
N ASP A 117 -18.03 -7.73 13.82
CA ASP A 117 -17.98 -6.45 13.11
C ASP A 117 -17.07 -6.49 11.87
N ARG A 118 -16.36 -7.60 11.67
CA ARG A 118 -15.39 -7.78 10.59
C ARG A 118 -15.40 -9.21 10.07
N ALA A 119 -15.26 -9.37 8.75
CA ALA A 119 -15.13 -10.68 8.13
C ALA A 119 -14.17 -10.68 6.94
N LEU A 120 -13.37 -11.75 6.82
CA LEU A 120 -12.55 -12.04 5.64
C LEU A 120 -13.04 -13.33 4.99
N ILE A 121 -13.49 -13.29 3.75
CA ILE A 121 -14.07 -14.44 3.05
C ILE A 121 -13.16 -14.84 1.89
N ASN A 122 -12.61 -16.04 1.92
CA ASN A 122 -11.83 -16.58 0.84
C ASN A 122 -12.57 -17.69 0.11
N ILE A 123 -12.77 -17.50 -1.19
CA ILE A 123 -13.53 -18.42 -2.02
C ILE A 123 -12.58 -19.09 -2.99
N GLY A 124 -12.30 -20.38 -2.77
CA GLY A 124 -11.65 -21.25 -3.76
C GLY A 124 -12.73 -21.93 -4.59
N ALA A 125 -12.78 -21.67 -5.89
CA ALA A 125 -13.84 -22.14 -6.76
C ALA A 125 -13.33 -22.73 -8.09
N PRO A 126 -14.10 -23.64 -8.71
CA PRO A 126 -13.87 -24.02 -10.11
C PRO A 126 -13.94 -22.81 -11.03
N ALA A 127 -13.11 -22.78 -12.07
CA ALA A 127 -13.03 -21.64 -13.02
C ALA A 127 -14.36 -21.29 -13.73
N ASN A 128 -15.37 -22.16 -13.70
CA ASN A 128 -16.68 -21.98 -14.33
C ASN A 128 -17.80 -21.54 -13.37
N ILE A 129 -17.51 -21.19 -12.11
CA ILE A 129 -18.53 -20.91 -11.07
C ILE A 129 -19.45 -19.71 -11.39
N GLY A 130 -18.94 -18.71 -12.13
CA GLY A 130 -19.64 -17.47 -12.48
C GLY A 130 -19.75 -16.47 -11.32
N LEU A 131 -19.55 -15.17 -11.59
CA LEU A 131 -19.45 -14.14 -10.55
C LEU A 131 -20.75 -13.97 -9.73
N ALA A 132 -21.93 -14.10 -10.35
CA ALA A 132 -23.21 -14.01 -9.64
C ALA A 132 -23.37 -15.06 -8.52
N LYS A 133 -22.85 -16.27 -8.75
CA LYS A 133 -22.83 -17.32 -7.73
C LYS A 133 -21.84 -16.97 -6.62
N VAL A 134 -20.67 -16.42 -6.96
CA VAL A 134 -19.70 -15.94 -5.97
C VAL A 134 -20.29 -14.82 -5.11
N THR A 135 -20.97 -13.84 -5.69
CA THR A 135 -21.64 -12.77 -4.94
C THR A 135 -22.67 -13.33 -3.97
N SER A 136 -23.48 -14.32 -4.37
CA SER A 136 -24.43 -14.96 -3.45
C SER A 136 -23.76 -15.64 -2.25
N LEU A 137 -22.55 -16.17 -2.41
CA LEU A 137 -21.78 -16.78 -1.31
C LEU A 137 -21.29 -15.74 -0.32
N VAL A 138 -20.89 -14.56 -0.82
CA VAL A 138 -20.52 -13.42 0.03
C VAL A 138 -21.74 -12.90 0.79
N THR A 139 -22.89 -12.79 0.12
CA THR A 139 -24.15 -12.34 0.75
C THR A 139 -24.57 -13.22 1.93
N ILE A 140 -24.37 -14.53 1.86
CA ILE A 140 -24.68 -15.45 2.97
C ILE A 140 -23.92 -15.08 4.25
N VAL A 141 -22.64 -14.72 4.12
CA VAL A 141 -21.83 -14.31 5.27
C VAL A 141 -22.22 -12.89 5.71
N GLN A 142 -22.44 -11.99 4.75
CA GLN A 142 -22.86 -10.61 5.01
C GLN A 142 -24.17 -10.52 5.81
N GLU A 143 -25.17 -11.34 5.47
CA GLU A 143 -26.45 -11.37 6.19
C GLU A 143 -26.36 -11.97 7.60
N ALA A 144 -25.25 -12.63 7.93
CA ALA A 144 -25.06 -13.29 9.23
C ALA A 144 -24.24 -12.46 10.24
N VAL A 145 -23.44 -11.51 9.75
CA VAL A 145 -22.61 -10.61 10.58
C VAL A 145 -23.34 -9.30 10.89
N GLN A 146 -22.70 -8.35 11.59
CA GLN A 146 -23.30 -7.03 11.85
C GLN A 146 -23.61 -6.26 10.55
N ASP A 147 -24.65 -5.44 10.57
CA ASP A 147 -25.15 -4.70 9.38
C ASP A 147 -24.09 -3.76 8.76
N ASP A 148 -23.21 -3.19 9.58
CA ASP A 148 -22.11 -2.29 9.20
C ASP A 148 -20.74 -2.96 9.20
N ALA A 149 -20.70 -4.29 9.24
CA ALA A 149 -19.45 -5.03 9.29
C ALA A 149 -18.54 -4.75 8.09
N LEU A 150 -17.25 -4.57 8.34
CA LEU A 150 -16.24 -4.51 7.28
C LEU A 150 -16.01 -5.93 6.74
N ILE A 151 -16.38 -6.14 5.47
CA ILE A 151 -16.22 -7.43 4.80
C ILE A 151 -15.21 -7.29 3.68
N ILE A 152 -14.13 -8.05 3.79
CA ILE A 152 -13.15 -8.24 2.73
C ILE A 152 -13.29 -9.65 2.17
N TRP A 153 -13.12 -9.83 0.86
CA TRP A 153 -13.23 -11.15 0.27
C TRP A 153 -12.34 -11.39 -0.94
N GLY A 154 -11.85 -12.62 -1.07
CA GLY A 154 -10.97 -13.06 -2.12
C GLY A 154 -11.61 -14.15 -2.96
N LEU A 155 -11.12 -14.25 -4.20
CA LEU A 155 -11.51 -15.29 -5.13
C LEU A 155 -10.26 -15.92 -5.74
N ALA A 156 -10.11 -17.22 -5.52
CA ALA A 156 -9.17 -18.10 -6.17
C ALA A 156 -9.94 -18.99 -7.15
N LEU A 157 -9.58 -18.94 -8.44
CA LEU A 157 -10.14 -19.82 -9.44
C LEU A 157 -9.12 -20.90 -9.82
N ASP A 158 -9.50 -22.17 -9.69
CA ASP A 158 -8.69 -23.32 -10.07
C ASP A 158 -9.45 -24.21 -11.08
N PRO A 159 -8.94 -24.38 -12.31
CA PRO A 159 -9.54 -25.26 -13.32
C PRO A 159 -9.59 -26.75 -12.93
N GLN A 160 -8.73 -27.20 -12.02
CA GLN A 160 -8.68 -28.59 -11.54
C GLN A 160 -9.58 -28.82 -10.31
N GLN A 161 -9.97 -27.74 -9.63
CA GLN A 161 -10.83 -27.81 -8.46
C GLN A 161 -12.28 -28.16 -8.86
N LYS A 162 -12.86 -29.13 -8.18
CA LYS A 162 -14.24 -29.59 -8.42
C LYS A 162 -15.27 -28.91 -7.52
N ASP A 163 -14.90 -28.70 -6.25
CA ASP A 163 -15.81 -28.21 -5.22
C ASP A 163 -15.52 -26.74 -4.90
N THR A 164 -16.53 -25.97 -4.54
CA THR A 164 -16.32 -24.61 -4.02
C THR A 164 -16.02 -24.68 -2.53
N LYS A 165 -14.80 -24.30 -2.15
CA LYS A 165 -14.30 -24.30 -0.78
C LYS A 165 -14.25 -22.87 -0.27
N ILE A 166 -14.82 -22.64 0.90
CA ILE A 166 -14.90 -21.30 1.49
C ILE A 166 -14.20 -21.34 2.85
N ALA A 167 -13.29 -20.39 3.07
CA ALA A 167 -12.72 -20.10 4.36
C ALA A 167 -13.18 -18.71 4.80
N VAL A 168 -13.71 -18.58 6.01
CA VAL A 168 -14.18 -17.32 6.57
C VAL A 168 -13.44 -17.05 7.86
N ILE A 169 -12.79 -15.90 7.97
CA ILE A 169 -12.34 -15.35 9.25
C ILE A 169 -13.45 -14.42 9.73
N LEU A 170 -13.96 -14.67 10.93
CA LEU A 170 -14.89 -13.79 11.62
C LEU A 170 -14.15 -13.12 12.76
N ALA A 171 -14.25 -11.80 12.84
CA ALA A 171 -13.56 -10.98 13.81
C ALA A 171 -14.58 -10.18 14.64
N GLU A 172 -14.37 -10.18 15.94
CA GLU A 172 -15.10 -9.39 16.93
C GLU A 172 -14.09 -8.50 17.66
N SER A 173 -14.28 -7.18 17.61
CA SER A 173 -13.36 -6.26 18.29
C SER A 173 -13.34 -6.49 19.79
N GLU A 174 -12.14 -6.72 20.34
CA GLU A 174 -11.95 -6.82 21.78
C GLU A 174 -11.83 -5.37 22.31
N GLY A 175 -12.91 -4.85 22.91
CA GLY A 175 -12.92 -3.48 23.44
C GLY A 175 -11.75 -3.19 24.38
N GLU A 176 -11.22 -1.96 24.34
CA GLU A 176 -10.07 -1.49 25.13
C GLU A 176 -10.16 -1.88 26.61
N THR A 177 -9.54 -3.00 27.00
CA THR A 177 -9.18 -3.24 28.40
C THR A 177 -8.02 -4.24 28.51
N ALA A 178 -6.88 -3.70 28.93
CA ALA A 178 -5.75 -4.35 29.62
C ALA A 178 -4.84 -5.31 28.83
N ALA A 179 -3.71 -4.80 28.31
CA ALA A 179 -2.42 -5.52 28.21
C ALA A 179 -1.22 -4.57 27.92
N HIS A 180 -1.08 -3.47 28.64
CA HIS A 180 0.21 -2.78 28.79
C HIS A 180 0.87 -3.32 30.05
N GLU A 181 1.68 -4.38 29.99
CA GLU A 181 2.76 -4.63 30.98
C GLU A 181 3.64 -5.88 30.79
N THR A 182 3.86 -6.42 29.59
CA THR A 182 4.87 -7.50 29.42
C THR A 182 5.29 -7.54 27.95
N ALA A 183 6.37 -6.89 27.52
CA ALA A 183 7.67 -7.53 27.49
C ALA A 183 8.79 -6.49 27.36
N LYS A 184 9.73 -6.54 28.31
CA LYS A 184 11.06 -5.92 28.27
C LYS A 184 12.03 -7.05 28.61
N LYS A 185 13.04 -7.26 27.74
CA LYS A 185 14.20 -8.21 27.82
C LYS A 185 13.93 -9.53 27.08
N GLU A 186 14.79 -10.09 26.21
CA GLU A 186 16.27 -10.10 26.02
C GLU A 186 16.61 -10.19 24.51
N LEU A 187 17.47 -9.34 23.94
CA LEU A 187 18.93 -9.46 23.73
C LEU A 187 19.43 -10.43 22.62
N THR A 188 19.73 -9.85 21.45
CA THR A 188 21.02 -9.89 20.69
C THR A 188 21.61 -11.17 20.07
N THR A 189 22.21 -10.92 18.88
CA THR A 189 23.24 -11.67 18.10
C THR A 189 22.74 -12.83 17.21
N GLY A 190 23.12 -13.02 15.94
CA GLY A 190 23.93 -12.27 14.97
C GLY A 190 24.25 -13.15 13.72
N LYS A 191 24.36 -12.48 12.55
CA LYS A 191 25.13 -12.80 11.32
C LYS A 191 24.63 -13.77 10.21
N ASP A 192 24.69 -13.18 9.00
CA ASP A 192 25.02 -13.68 7.65
C ASP A 192 24.31 -14.93 7.10
N THR A 193 23.64 -14.81 5.95
CA THR A 193 23.89 -15.58 4.70
C THR A 193 23.09 -15.01 3.51
N GLN A 194 23.65 -15.18 2.31
CA GLN A 194 23.33 -14.63 0.99
C GLN A 194 21.98 -15.05 0.37
N MET A 195 21.42 -14.17 -0.47
CA MET A 195 20.26 -14.40 -1.32
C MET A 195 20.59 -15.37 -2.48
N MET A 196 19.80 -16.43 -2.62
CA MET A 196 19.65 -17.18 -3.88
C MET A 196 18.24 -16.92 -4.44
N GLN A 197 18.18 -16.55 -5.72
CA GLN A 197 16.95 -16.47 -6.50
C GLN A 197 16.42 -17.89 -6.77
N GLU A 198 15.14 -18.15 -6.52
CA GLU A 198 14.45 -19.33 -7.05
C GLU A 198 13.31 -18.93 -7.99
N GLU A 199 13.37 -19.54 -9.18
CA GLU A 199 12.43 -19.48 -10.28
C GLU A 199 11.12 -20.19 -9.91
N THR A 200 9.99 -19.50 -9.95
CA THR A 200 8.66 -20.13 -9.83
C THR A 200 8.20 -20.68 -11.18
N MET A 201 7.93 -21.99 -11.23
CA MET A 201 7.35 -22.70 -12.38
C MET A 201 5.91 -22.24 -12.68
N ASP A 202 5.69 -21.90 -13.94
CA ASP A 202 4.46 -21.38 -14.54
C ASP A 202 3.46 -22.53 -14.85
N THR A 203 2.21 -22.40 -14.39
CA THR A 203 1.07 -23.14 -14.97
C THR A 203 0.10 -22.12 -15.57
N PRO A 204 -0.33 -22.28 -16.84
CA PRO A 204 -0.93 -21.20 -17.60
C PRO A 204 -2.38 -20.94 -17.16
N ASN A 205 -2.58 -19.99 -16.26
CA ASN A 205 -3.87 -19.37 -16.02
C ASN A 205 -4.23 -18.56 -17.29
N THR A 206 -5.39 -18.80 -17.91
CA THR A 206 -5.76 -18.02 -19.11
C THR A 206 -6.04 -16.59 -18.66
N PRO A 207 -5.25 -15.61 -19.12
CA PRO A 207 -5.31 -14.28 -18.54
C PRO A 207 -6.58 -13.55 -18.99
N ILE A 208 -7.28 -12.93 -18.04
CA ILE A 208 -8.54 -12.19 -18.29
C ILE A 208 -8.22 -10.98 -19.15
N ARG A 209 -8.91 -10.80 -20.26
CA ARG A 209 -8.76 -9.59 -21.08
C ARG A 209 -9.45 -8.43 -20.37
N PHE A 210 -8.70 -7.38 -20.06
CA PHE A 210 -9.22 -6.24 -19.30
C PHE A 210 -10.37 -5.54 -20.04
N LEU A 211 -10.24 -5.40 -21.36
CA LEU A 211 -11.24 -4.71 -22.17
C LEU A 211 -12.56 -5.49 -22.25
N ASP A 212 -12.49 -6.82 -22.27
CA ASP A 212 -13.68 -7.69 -22.19
C ASP A 212 -14.32 -7.60 -20.80
N LEU A 213 -13.51 -7.57 -19.73
CA LEU A 213 -13.98 -7.44 -18.34
C LEU A 213 -14.82 -6.17 -18.14
N ILE A 214 -14.40 -5.05 -18.73
CA ILE A 214 -15.11 -3.77 -18.61
C ILE A 214 -16.25 -3.62 -19.64
N GLY A 215 -16.54 -4.68 -20.40
CA GLY A 215 -17.63 -4.74 -21.36
C GLY A 215 -17.43 -3.82 -22.58
N LEU A 216 -16.19 -3.60 -23.01
CA LEU A 216 -15.87 -2.88 -24.23
C LEU A 216 -15.57 -3.86 -25.37
N ASP A 217 -16.54 -4.05 -26.24
CA ASP A 217 -16.36 -4.85 -27.45
C ASP A 217 -15.53 -4.10 -28.52
N ASN A 218 -15.18 -4.82 -29.59
CA ASN A 218 -14.37 -4.32 -30.69
C ASN A 218 -15.02 -3.09 -31.40
N GLU A 219 -16.35 -3.00 -31.44
CA GLU A 219 -17.05 -1.87 -32.06
C GLU A 219 -17.05 -0.64 -31.15
N GLN A 220 -17.40 -0.82 -29.87
CA GLN A 220 -17.42 0.26 -28.88
C GLN A 220 -16.03 0.84 -28.67
N LEU A 221 -14.99 0.00 -28.65
CA LEU A 221 -13.62 0.41 -28.41
C LEU A 221 -13.09 1.35 -29.51
N LYS A 222 -13.63 1.33 -30.75
CA LYS A 222 -13.23 2.25 -31.85
C LYS A 222 -13.39 3.73 -31.51
N ASP A 223 -14.26 4.04 -30.56
CA ASP A 223 -14.55 5.39 -30.11
C ASP A 223 -13.64 5.86 -28.97
N PHE A 224 -12.67 5.03 -28.56
CA PHE A 224 -11.74 5.34 -27.47
C PHE A 224 -10.32 5.63 -27.96
N THR A 225 -9.63 6.46 -27.20
CA THR A 225 -8.16 6.50 -27.17
C THR A 225 -7.71 5.83 -25.87
N ILE A 226 -6.70 4.94 -25.93
CA ILE A 226 -6.06 4.42 -24.71
C ILE A 226 -4.78 5.23 -24.47
N ARG A 227 -4.76 6.00 -23.37
CA ARG A 227 -3.59 6.77 -22.93
C ARG A 227 -2.82 5.99 -21.87
N LEU A 228 -1.55 5.70 -22.15
CA LEU A 228 -0.62 5.07 -21.22
C LEU A 228 0.37 6.13 -20.72
N ASN A 229 0.18 6.61 -19.49
CA ASN A 229 1.03 7.64 -18.89
C ASN A 229 2.26 7.00 -18.23
N GLY A 230 3.41 7.10 -18.89
CA GLY A 230 4.66 6.58 -18.33
C GLY A 230 5.16 7.40 -17.15
N ASN A 231 5.79 6.76 -16.17
CA ASN A 231 6.41 7.47 -15.05
C ASN A 231 7.82 7.95 -15.45
N LYS A 232 8.02 9.27 -15.48
CA LYS A 232 9.34 9.89 -15.75
C LYS A 232 9.55 11.03 -14.75
N PRO A 233 10.11 10.77 -13.56
CA PRO A 233 10.24 11.78 -12.50
C PRO A 233 10.99 13.05 -12.92
N ALA A 234 11.94 12.93 -13.85
CA ALA A 234 12.65 14.09 -14.41
C ALA A 234 11.74 15.07 -15.19
N TRP A 235 10.49 14.68 -15.50
CA TRP A 235 9.53 15.46 -16.29
C TRP A 235 8.22 15.64 -15.52
N PHE A 236 7.64 14.53 -15.06
CA PHE A 236 6.48 14.50 -14.20
C PHE A 236 6.42 13.12 -13.53
N ASP A 237 6.39 13.12 -12.20
CA ASP A 237 6.24 11.91 -11.42
C ASP A 237 4.75 11.60 -11.25
N VAL A 238 4.23 10.75 -12.14
CA VAL A 238 2.81 10.36 -12.12
C VAL A 238 2.44 9.61 -10.85
N LEU A 239 3.40 8.95 -10.20
CA LEU A 239 3.15 8.25 -8.93
C LEU A 239 3.09 9.23 -7.77
N ASP A 240 4.01 10.19 -7.72
CA ASP A 240 3.94 11.28 -6.74
C ASP A 240 2.59 12.00 -6.82
N ALA A 241 2.18 12.41 -8.02
CA ALA A 241 0.88 13.04 -8.24
C ALA A 241 -0.28 12.11 -7.85
N TYR A 242 -0.23 10.83 -8.23
CA TYR A 242 -1.25 9.85 -7.85
C TYR A 242 -1.45 9.73 -6.33
N TYR A 243 -0.36 9.59 -5.56
CA TYR A 243 -0.44 9.42 -4.11
C TYR A 243 -0.76 10.72 -3.36
N SER A 244 -0.54 11.87 -3.99
CA SER A 244 -0.52 13.15 -3.27
C SER A 244 -1.60 14.13 -3.69
N SER A 245 -2.05 14.08 -4.95
CA SER A 245 -3.07 14.98 -5.49
C SER A 245 -3.70 14.38 -6.75
N HIS A 246 -4.87 13.76 -6.58
CA HIS A 246 -5.66 13.27 -7.70
C HIS A 246 -5.95 14.38 -8.72
N ASP A 247 -6.30 15.59 -8.28
CA ASP A 247 -6.58 16.72 -9.16
C ASP A 247 -5.37 17.11 -10.02
N GLU A 248 -4.17 17.14 -9.44
CA GLU A 248 -2.93 17.47 -10.18
C GLU A 248 -2.56 16.38 -11.19
N LEU A 249 -2.73 15.10 -10.80
CA LEU A 249 -2.57 13.99 -11.72
C LEU A 249 -3.55 14.14 -12.90
N MET A 250 -4.84 14.35 -12.59
CA MET A 250 -5.90 14.45 -13.59
C MET A 250 -5.68 15.65 -14.51
N GLU A 251 -5.34 16.81 -13.97
CA GLU A 251 -4.97 17.99 -14.74
C GLU A 251 -3.83 17.68 -15.72
N TRP A 252 -2.77 17.02 -15.26
CA TRP A 252 -1.62 16.68 -16.10
C TRP A 252 -1.95 15.67 -17.21
N VAL A 253 -2.71 14.61 -16.91
CA VAL A 253 -3.08 13.60 -17.90
C VAL A 253 -4.10 14.12 -18.94
N PHE A 254 -4.66 15.31 -18.75
CA PHE A 254 -5.49 16.00 -19.76
C PHE A 254 -4.78 17.16 -20.47
N ILE A 255 -3.50 17.39 -20.24
CA ILE A 255 -2.72 18.36 -21.02
C ILE A 255 -2.47 17.84 -22.42
N LYS A 256 -2.77 18.68 -23.41
CA LYS A 256 -2.53 18.47 -24.85
C LYS A 256 -1.17 19.02 -25.25
N GLN A 257 -0.85 20.23 -24.78
CA GLN A 257 0.31 20.99 -25.24
C GLN A 257 0.81 21.94 -24.15
N TRP A 258 2.10 21.88 -23.89
CA TRP A 258 2.80 22.84 -23.03
C TRP A 258 3.20 24.10 -23.80
N PRO A 259 3.36 25.25 -23.13
CA PRO A 259 3.76 26.50 -23.76
C PRO A 259 5.05 26.34 -24.57
N GLY A 260 5.03 26.77 -25.83
CA GLY A 260 6.20 26.71 -26.72
C GLY A 260 6.60 25.30 -27.18
N GLN A 261 5.88 24.24 -26.77
CA GLN A 261 6.14 22.87 -27.23
C GLN A 261 5.22 22.49 -28.39
N GLN A 262 5.69 21.60 -29.26
CA GLN A 262 4.85 20.97 -30.28
C GLN A 262 3.86 20.00 -29.63
N VAL A 263 2.66 19.86 -30.20
CA VAL A 263 1.66 18.89 -29.75
C VAL A 263 2.23 17.48 -29.88
N LYS A 264 2.48 16.82 -28.74
CA LYS A 264 2.92 15.42 -28.70
C LYS A 264 1.73 14.52 -28.35
N GLY A 265 1.00 14.09 -29.38
CA GLY A 265 -0.04 13.08 -29.25
C GLY A 265 -1.36 13.62 -28.67
N ALA A 266 -2.16 14.29 -29.52
CA ALA A 266 -3.53 14.67 -29.18
C ALA A 266 -4.46 13.44 -29.08
N PHE A 267 -5.49 13.52 -28.25
CA PHE A 267 -6.57 12.54 -28.23
C PHE A 267 -7.20 12.44 -29.61
N LYS A 268 -7.27 11.22 -30.13
CA LYS A 268 -7.78 10.95 -31.48
C LYS A 268 -9.28 10.70 -31.49
N LYS A 269 -9.83 10.40 -30.31
CA LYS A 269 -11.24 10.10 -30.10
C LYS A 269 -11.79 10.94 -28.94
N LYS A 270 -13.11 11.01 -28.87
CA LYS A 270 -13.83 11.73 -27.81
C LYS A 270 -13.83 10.97 -26.49
N LYS A 271 -13.71 9.64 -26.50
CA LYS A 271 -13.60 8.87 -25.26
C LYS A 271 -12.16 8.47 -25.02
N VAL A 272 -11.77 8.38 -23.76
CA VAL A 272 -10.41 8.08 -23.35
C VAL A 272 -10.43 7.08 -22.20
N LEU A 273 -9.60 6.05 -22.26
CA LEU A 273 -9.22 5.22 -21.11
C LEU A 273 -7.81 5.63 -20.67
N GLN A 274 -7.61 5.88 -19.39
CA GLN A 274 -6.34 6.36 -18.87
C GLN A 274 -5.70 5.39 -17.91
N PHE A 275 -4.38 5.24 -18.06
CA PHE A 275 -3.58 4.42 -17.17
C PHE A 275 -2.29 5.15 -16.79
N ILE A 276 -1.76 4.87 -15.60
CA ILE A 276 -0.44 5.32 -15.15
C ILE A 276 0.47 4.12 -14.91
N GLN A 277 1.77 4.29 -15.17
CA GLN A 277 2.76 3.24 -14.93
C GLN A 277 3.07 3.12 -13.43
N LEU A 278 2.90 1.93 -12.86
CA LEU A 278 3.11 1.70 -11.41
C LEU A 278 4.57 1.56 -11.01
N HIS A 279 5.38 0.90 -11.84
CA HIS A 279 6.78 0.62 -11.52
C HIS A 279 7.69 1.10 -12.65
N GLN A 280 8.80 1.74 -12.32
CA GLN A 280 9.80 2.14 -13.32
C GLN A 280 10.60 0.93 -13.81
N GLU A 281 10.93 0.02 -12.91
CA GLU A 281 11.69 -1.20 -13.17
C GLU A 281 10.89 -2.21 -13.99
N ASP A 282 9.57 -2.27 -13.76
CA ASP A 282 8.63 -3.06 -14.57
C ASP A 282 7.66 -2.15 -15.35
N PRO A 283 7.94 -1.85 -16.63
CA PRO A 283 7.10 -0.99 -17.47
C PRO A 283 5.88 -1.72 -18.06
N THR A 284 5.52 -2.90 -17.54
CA THR A 284 4.38 -3.69 -18.01
C THR A 284 3.14 -3.56 -17.15
N LYS A 285 3.25 -3.05 -15.91
CA LYS A 285 2.12 -2.86 -14.99
C LYS A 285 1.57 -1.45 -15.06
N TRP A 286 0.26 -1.36 -15.24
CA TRP A 286 -0.44 -0.09 -15.39
C TRP A 286 -1.65 -0.03 -14.48
N LEU A 287 -1.79 1.05 -13.72
CA LEU A 287 -2.98 1.33 -12.93
C LEU A 287 -3.99 2.07 -13.78
N PHE A 288 -5.22 1.58 -13.83
CA PHE A 288 -6.34 2.29 -14.45
C PHE A 288 -6.75 3.48 -13.58
N ILE A 289 -6.78 4.68 -14.16
CA ILE A 289 -7.14 5.93 -13.48
C ILE A 289 -8.41 6.56 -14.07
N GLY A 290 -9.29 5.72 -14.63
CA GLY A 290 -10.60 6.13 -15.11
C GLY A 290 -10.75 6.27 -16.63
N ALA A 291 -11.99 6.58 -17.00
CA ALA A 291 -12.44 6.77 -18.36
C ALA A 291 -13.21 8.07 -18.49
N SER A 292 -13.01 8.81 -19.58
CA SER A 292 -13.57 10.15 -19.72
C SER A 292 -13.99 10.46 -21.15
N GLU A 293 -14.99 11.32 -21.29
CA GLU A 293 -15.40 11.97 -22.52
C GLU A 293 -14.78 13.37 -22.60
N VAL A 294 -14.03 13.64 -23.66
CA VAL A 294 -13.45 14.93 -24.00
C VAL A 294 -14.52 15.82 -24.60
N LEU A 295 -14.79 16.94 -23.94
CA LEU A 295 -15.83 17.91 -24.30
C LEU A 295 -15.30 19.01 -25.21
N GLY A 296 -14.04 19.37 -25.06
CA GLY A 296 -13.40 20.46 -25.79
C GLY A 296 -11.97 20.66 -25.33
N GLU A 297 -11.39 21.78 -25.74
CA GLU A 297 -10.08 22.23 -25.28
C GLU A 297 -10.18 23.68 -24.82
N TYR A 298 -9.39 24.00 -23.80
CA TYR A 298 -9.23 25.35 -23.30
C TYR A 298 -7.74 25.67 -23.17
N GLN A 299 -7.43 26.96 -23.20
CA GLN A 299 -6.08 27.46 -23.03
C GLN A 299 -6.00 28.21 -21.70
N LYS A 300 -5.01 27.84 -20.88
CA LYS A 300 -4.68 28.51 -19.63
C LYS A 300 -3.90 29.80 -19.89
N GLU A 301 -3.84 30.67 -18.89
CA GLU A 301 -3.15 31.96 -18.97
C GLU A 301 -1.65 31.82 -19.31
N ASP A 302 -1.03 30.73 -18.88
CA ASP A 302 0.38 30.40 -19.14
C ASP A 302 0.64 29.92 -20.58
N GLY A 303 -0.42 29.73 -21.39
CA GLY A 303 -0.34 29.20 -22.75
C GLY A 303 -0.46 27.68 -22.86
N THR A 304 -0.68 26.97 -21.74
CA THR A 304 -0.92 25.53 -21.72
C THR A 304 -2.29 25.23 -22.33
N VAL A 305 -2.36 24.28 -23.25
CA VAL A 305 -3.63 23.79 -23.83
C VAL A 305 -3.99 22.46 -23.17
N ALA A 306 -5.17 22.39 -22.59
CA ALA A 306 -5.70 21.21 -21.92
C ALA A 306 -7.10 20.87 -22.46
N TYR A 307 -7.54 19.64 -22.20
CA TYR A 307 -8.87 19.19 -22.57
C TYR A 307 -9.85 19.38 -21.41
N ASP A 308 -11.04 19.88 -21.73
CA ASP A 308 -12.20 19.72 -20.85
C ASP A 308 -12.71 18.29 -20.97
N TYR A 309 -13.04 17.68 -19.84
CA TYR A 309 -13.50 16.30 -19.80
C TYR A 309 -14.63 16.10 -18.80
N ARG A 310 -15.35 14.99 -18.98
CA ARG A 310 -16.31 14.46 -18.03
C ARG A 310 -16.05 12.98 -17.87
N GLU A 311 -15.98 12.50 -16.65
CA GLU A 311 -15.85 11.07 -16.38
C GLU A 311 -17.03 10.27 -16.89
N ILE A 312 -16.77 9.03 -17.28
CA ILE A 312 -17.78 8.06 -17.68
C ILE A 312 -18.05 7.19 -16.43
N PRO A 313 -19.16 7.42 -15.70
CA PRO A 313 -19.34 6.85 -14.35
C PRO A 313 -19.37 5.31 -14.31
N GLN A 314 -19.69 4.68 -15.44
CA GLN A 314 -19.68 3.22 -15.59
C GLN A 314 -18.33 2.59 -15.20
N TYR A 315 -17.22 3.30 -15.39
CA TYR A 315 -15.88 2.76 -15.14
C TYR A 315 -15.27 3.23 -13.82
N ALA A 316 -15.93 4.15 -13.09
CA ALA A 316 -15.45 4.66 -11.81
C ALA A 316 -15.15 3.57 -10.76
N PRO A 317 -15.88 2.44 -10.67
CA PRO A 317 -15.55 1.38 -9.71
C PRO A 317 -14.18 0.70 -9.91
N LEU A 318 -13.53 0.93 -11.06
CA LEU A 318 -12.22 0.37 -11.39
C LEU A 318 -11.10 1.40 -11.19
N ASP A 319 -11.45 2.68 -11.06
CA ASP A 319 -10.51 3.78 -10.87
C ASP A 319 -9.63 3.49 -9.65
N ALA A 320 -8.32 3.64 -9.84
CA ALA A 320 -7.30 3.35 -8.86
C ALA A 320 -7.35 1.91 -8.30
N ARG A 321 -8.12 0.99 -8.89
CA ARG A 321 -8.33 -0.38 -8.38
C ARG A 321 -7.84 -1.46 -9.33
N ALA A 322 -8.03 -1.24 -10.63
CA ALA A 322 -7.65 -2.21 -11.64
C ALA A 322 -6.20 -2.00 -12.08
N VAL A 323 -5.36 -3.00 -11.83
CA VAL A 323 -4.02 -3.08 -12.40
C VAL A 323 -4.06 -4.03 -13.59
N VAL A 324 -3.44 -3.62 -14.68
CA VAL A 324 -3.39 -4.38 -15.91
C VAL A 324 -1.94 -4.65 -16.30
N TYR A 325 -1.71 -5.83 -16.85
CA TYR A 325 -0.51 -6.15 -17.56
C TYR A 325 -0.67 -5.75 -19.04
N TYR A 326 0.28 -4.96 -19.53
CA TYR A 326 0.38 -4.63 -20.95
C TYR A 326 1.82 -4.29 -21.35
N LYS A 327 2.39 -5.09 -22.24
CA LYS A 327 3.73 -4.87 -22.79
C LYS A 327 3.65 -3.98 -24.05
N LYS A 328 4.13 -2.75 -23.93
CA LYS A 328 4.30 -1.83 -25.07
C LYS A 328 5.23 -2.43 -26.12
N SER A 329 4.97 -2.17 -27.40
CA SER A 329 5.96 -2.39 -28.47
C SER A 329 6.79 -1.13 -28.71
N GLN A 330 7.98 -1.29 -29.28
CA GLN A 330 8.94 -0.21 -29.50
C GLN A 330 8.32 0.93 -30.36
N GLY A 331 8.32 2.16 -29.85
CA GLY A 331 7.91 3.36 -30.61
C GLY A 331 7.29 4.50 -29.77
N PRO A 332 7.46 5.78 -30.18
CA PRO A 332 7.01 6.96 -29.41
C PRO A 332 5.49 7.19 -29.41
N THR A 333 4.73 6.57 -30.31
CA THR A 333 3.28 6.78 -30.47
C THR A 333 2.42 5.93 -29.53
N GLN A 334 3.01 5.02 -28.74
CA GLN A 334 2.24 4.06 -27.93
C GLN A 334 1.78 4.57 -26.56
N LEU A 335 2.09 5.81 -26.22
CA LEU A 335 1.49 6.45 -25.05
C LEU A 335 0.09 7.00 -25.38
N MET A 336 -0.22 7.21 -26.66
CA MET A 336 -1.50 7.75 -27.14
C MET A 336 -2.05 6.86 -28.26
N ASN A 337 -2.86 5.86 -27.90
CA ASN A 337 -3.26 4.78 -28.81
C ASN A 337 -4.66 5.02 -29.37
N ASP A 338 -4.75 5.26 -30.68
CA ASP A 338 -6.01 5.40 -31.40
C ASP A 338 -6.67 4.03 -31.65
N MET A 339 -7.76 3.73 -30.92
CA MET A 339 -8.48 2.49 -31.12
C MET A 339 -9.30 2.47 -32.41
N GLY A 340 -9.37 3.56 -33.17
CA GLY A 340 -9.85 3.52 -34.56
C GLY A 340 -8.98 2.65 -35.48
N ASN A 341 -7.72 2.39 -35.10
CA ASN A 341 -6.81 1.53 -35.86
C ASN A 341 -7.04 0.05 -35.52
N ASP A 342 -7.47 -0.74 -36.51
CA ASP A 342 -7.83 -2.15 -36.32
C ASP A 342 -6.68 -3.01 -35.76
N LYS A 343 -5.46 -2.83 -36.26
CA LYS A 343 -4.30 -3.61 -35.79
C LYS A 343 -3.98 -3.30 -34.34
N LEU A 344 -4.05 -2.02 -33.97
CA LEU A 344 -3.78 -1.56 -32.62
C LEU A 344 -4.87 -2.04 -31.65
N ARG A 345 -6.13 -1.89 -32.05
CA ARG A 345 -7.30 -2.30 -31.28
C ARG A 345 -7.30 -3.81 -31.00
N ASN A 346 -7.10 -4.63 -32.04
CA ASN A 346 -7.01 -6.08 -31.89
C ASN A 346 -5.86 -6.48 -30.96
N ARG A 347 -4.69 -5.83 -31.07
CA ARG A 347 -3.59 -6.08 -30.14
C ARG A 347 -3.98 -5.79 -28.69
N PHE A 348 -4.60 -4.64 -28.41
CA PHE A 348 -5.03 -4.32 -27.05
C PHE A 348 -6.04 -5.34 -26.52
N LEU A 349 -7.05 -5.72 -27.31
CA LEU A 349 -8.02 -6.76 -26.95
C LEU A 349 -7.33 -8.11 -26.65
N GLU A 350 -6.31 -8.47 -27.43
CA GLU A 350 -5.61 -9.76 -27.32
C GLU A 350 -4.50 -9.80 -26.27
N THR A 351 -3.93 -8.66 -25.86
CA THR A 351 -2.72 -8.65 -25.01
C THR A 351 -2.84 -7.86 -23.72
N MET A 352 -3.86 -7.02 -23.56
CA MET A 352 -4.08 -6.27 -22.32
C MET A 352 -4.88 -7.11 -21.34
N THR A 353 -4.24 -7.53 -20.25
CA THR A 353 -4.84 -8.47 -19.31
C THR A 353 -4.99 -7.83 -17.95
N LEU A 354 -6.06 -8.15 -17.25
CA LEU A 354 -6.17 -7.81 -15.83
C LEU A 354 -5.04 -8.54 -15.10
N ASP A 355 -4.29 -7.79 -14.30
CA ASP A 355 -3.31 -8.34 -13.39
C ASP A 355 -3.97 -8.65 -12.05
N HIS A 356 -4.59 -7.64 -11.44
CA HIS A 356 -5.39 -7.78 -10.24
C HIS A 356 -6.40 -6.62 -10.13
N LEU A 357 -7.44 -6.82 -9.32
CA LEU A 357 -8.43 -5.80 -8.97
C LEU A 357 -8.48 -5.67 -7.45
N SER A 358 -8.07 -4.51 -6.93
CA SER A 358 -8.10 -4.22 -5.49
C SER A 358 -9.51 -3.93 -5.00
N GLN A 359 -9.79 -4.25 -3.74
CA GLN A 359 -11.09 -3.99 -3.12
C GLN A 359 -11.33 -2.50 -2.85
N SER A 360 -10.28 -1.77 -2.48
CA SER A 360 -10.25 -0.31 -2.38
C SER A 360 -9.34 0.29 -3.44
N PRO A 361 -9.52 1.59 -3.80
CA PRO A 361 -8.49 2.34 -4.51
C PRO A 361 -7.11 2.08 -3.88
N ILE A 362 -6.09 1.89 -4.71
CA ILE A 362 -4.69 1.64 -4.33
C ILE A 362 -4.14 2.94 -3.71
N SER A 363 -4.64 3.30 -2.54
CA SER A 363 -4.32 4.57 -1.88
C SER A 363 -3.04 4.48 -1.04
N SER A 364 -2.41 3.32 -0.95
CA SER A 364 -1.26 3.10 -0.07
C SER A 364 0.04 3.26 -0.84
N LEU A 365 0.77 4.35 -0.57
CA LEU A 365 2.21 4.34 -0.76
C LEU A 365 2.75 3.17 0.11
N PRO A 366 3.28 2.07 -0.47
CA PRO A 366 3.75 0.95 0.33
C PRO A 366 4.93 1.41 1.19
N PHE A 367 5.01 0.97 2.45
CA PHE A 367 6.16 1.28 3.30
C PHE A 367 7.38 0.49 2.81
N PRO A 368 8.45 1.16 2.34
CA PRO A 368 9.56 0.50 1.65
C PRO A 368 10.61 -0.11 2.59
N GLY A 369 10.38 -0.07 3.91
CA GLY A 369 11.41 -0.26 4.94
C GLY A 369 12.13 1.05 5.27
N PHE A 370 12.61 1.20 6.51
CA PHE A 370 13.21 2.46 7.00
C PHE A 370 14.43 2.89 6.17
N GLU A 371 15.24 1.92 5.76
CA GLU A 371 16.47 2.10 4.99
C GLU A 371 16.24 2.60 3.56
N ASN A 372 15.04 2.40 3.02
CA ASN A 372 14.68 2.80 1.66
C ASN A 372 13.73 4.00 1.63
N VAL A 373 13.49 4.66 2.77
CA VAL A 373 12.63 5.84 2.82
C VAL A 373 13.34 7.02 2.14
N CYS A 374 12.77 7.46 1.03
CA CYS A 374 13.13 8.69 0.35
C CYS A 374 11.86 9.28 -0.25
N LEU A 375 11.26 10.25 0.45
CA LEU A 375 9.95 10.81 0.12
C LEU A 375 10.08 12.24 -0.37
N THR A 376 9.31 12.63 -1.37
CA THR A 376 8.98 14.06 -1.57
C THR A 376 8.16 14.59 -0.39
N HIS A 377 8.01 15.91 -0.26
CA HIS A 377 7.08 16.48 0.74
C HIS A 377 5.66 15.96 0.56
N ARG A 378 5.22 15.81 -0.69
CA ARG A 378 3.89 15.33 -1.04
C ARG A 378 3.68 13.86 -0.64
N GLN A 379 4.66 13.01 -0.92
CA GLN A 379 4.67 11.62 -0.45
C GLN A 379 4.77 11.53 1.08
N LEU A 380 5.49 12.44 1.73
CA LEU A 380 5.51 12.53 3.19
C LEU A 380 4.12 12.80 3.75
N VAL A 381 3.34 13.73 3.16
CA VAL A 381 1.95 13.99 3.55
C VAL A 381 1.09 12.73 3.37
N ALA A 382 1.25 12.00 2.27
CA ALA A 382 0.54 10.73 2.05
C ALA A 382 0.96 9.66 3.06
N ALA A 383 2.25 9.52 3.33
CA ALA A 383 2.82 8.58 4.28
C ALA A 383 2.26 8.82 5.70
N VAL A 384 2.28 10.05 6.22
CA VAL A 384 1.78 10.31 7.58
C VAL A 384 0.27 10.11 7.73
N ARG A 385 -0.49 9.98 6.63
CA ARG A 385 -1.93 9.62 6.63
C ARG A 385 -2.16 8.12 6.57
N ASN A 386 -1.22 7.36 6.04
CA ASN A 386 -1.33 5.92 5.87
C ASN A 386 -1.04 5.19 7.20
N ASP A 387 -1.89 4.24 7.58
CA ASP A 387 -1.80 3.60 8.89
C ASP A 387 -0.58 2.68 9.06
N THR A 388 -0.10 2.05 7.97
CA THR A 388 1.15 1.28 7.99
C THR A 388 2.34 2.20 8.28
N TRP A 389 2.40 3.34 7.61
CA TRP A 389 3.44 4.36 7.84
C TRP A 389 3.33 4.99 9.23
N LYS A 390 2.12 5.33 9.69
CA LYS A 390 1.93 5.86 11.06
C LYS A 390 2.46 4.89 12.10
N THR A 391 2.14 3.61 11.96
CA THR A 391 2.62 2.56 12.87
C THR A 391 4.14 2.46 12.82
N ALA A 392 4.73 2.39 11.63
CA ALA A 392 6.19 2.28 11.47
C ALA A 392 6.93 3.51 12.02
N LEU A 393 6.52 4.72 11.62
CA LEU A 393 7.16 5.97 12.05
C LEU A 393 6.89 6.30 13.52
N GLY A 394 5.74 5.89 14.07
CA GLY A 394 5.38 6.12 15.47
C GLY A 394 6.15 5.25 16.45
N ASN A 395 6.61 4.07 16.00
CA ASN A 395 7.31 3.08 16.83
C ASN A 395 8.84 3.23 16.83
N VAL A 396 9.38 4.27 16.21
CA VAL A 396 10.82 4.53 16.19
C VAL A 396 11.13 5.97 16.57
N GLN A 397 12.29 6.15 17.19
CA GLN A 397 12.97 7.45 17.24
C GLN A 397 14.01 7.45 16.12
N ALA A 398 14.39 8.60 15.58
CA ALA A 398 15.30 8.61 14.44
C ALA A 398 16.12 9.90 14.31
N VAL A 399 17.28 9.77 13.67
CA VAL A 399 17.92 10.86 12.95
C VAL A 399 17.51 10.74 11.49
N TYR A 400 17.00 11.82 10.93
CA TYR A 400 16.52 11.90 9.55
C TYR A 400 17.25 13.00 8.79
N LEU A 401 17.17 12.92 7.47
CA LEU A 401 17.76 13.86 6.53
C LEU A 401 16.66 14.52 5.72
N GLN A 402 16.69 15.84 5.63
CA GLN A 402 16.02 16.55 4.56
C GLN A 402 17.06 17.03 3.57
N THR A 403 16.85 16.76 2.28
CA THR A 403 17.74 17.22 1.21
C THR A 403 16.98 18.17 0.30
N ASP A 404 17.54 19.35 0.10
CA ASP A 404 17.09 20.25 -0.95
C ASP A 404 17.68 19.76 -2.29
N ARG A 405 16.82 19.19 -3.13
CA ARG A 405 17.23 18.64 -4.44
C ARG A 405 17.68 19.72 -5.43
N ARG A 406 17.39 20.99 -5.16
CA ARG A 406 17.81 22.12 -5.99
C ARG A 406 19.26 22.51 -5.74
N THR A 407 19.66 22.56 -4.48
CA THR A 407 20.97 23.08 -4.04
C THR A 407 21.94 21.96 -3.64
N GLY A 408 21.42 20.77 -3.33
CA GLY A 408 22.17 19.68 -2.71
C GLY A 408 22.36 19.87 -1.20
N TRP A 409 21.81 20.93 -0.61
CA TRP A 409 22.00 21.22 0.82
C TRP A 409 21.19 20.28 1.71
N HIS A 410 21.75 20.02 2.89
CA HIS A 410 21.22 19.08 3.85
C HIS A 410 20.75 19.77 5.12
N TYR A 411 19.65 19.28 5.67
CA TYR A 411 19.23 19.49 7.05
C TYR A 411 19.19 18.12 7.74
N VAL A 412 19.96 17.95 8.80
CA VAL A 412 19.91 16.78 9.66
C VAL A 412 19.05 17.13 10.86
N GLY A 413 18.04 16.30 11.14
CA GLY A 413 17.17 16.50 12.29
C GLY A 413 17.02 15.21 13.08
N SER A 414 16.66 15.35 14.36
CA SER A 414 16.29 14.22 15.20
C SER A 414 14.82 14.27 15.63
N ALA A 415 14.27 13.11 15.94
CA ALA A 415 12.94 12.94 16.50
C ALA A 415 13.00 11.92 17.64
N TYR A 416 12.51 12.32 18.81
CA TYR A 416 12.43 11.50 20.00
C TYR A 416 11.25 11.90 20.86
N SER A 417 10.72 10.91 21.58
CA SER A 417 9.58 11.09 22.46
C SER A 417 9.98 11.81 23.75
N HIS A 418 9.17 12.78 24.17
CA HIS A 418 9.27 13.37 25.51
C HIS A 418 8.53 12.47 26.51
N LYS A 419 8.90 12.50 27.80
CA LYS A 419 8.27 11.65 28.84
C LYS A 419 6.74 11.83 28.83
N GLY A 420 6.01 10.78 28.47
CA GLY A 420 4.54 10.75 28.45
C GLY A 420 3.88 11.08 27.11
N ALA A 421 4.65 11.29 26.03
CA ALA A 421 4.12 11.48 24.68
C ALA A 421 4.61 10.35 23.76
N GLU A 422 3.70 9.59 23.16
CA GLU A 422 4.02 8.47 22.25
C GLU A 422 3.86 8.88 20.79
N GLN A 423 4.84 9.58 20.20
CA GLN A 423 4.78 9.90 18.77
C GLN A 423 6.13 9.91 18.00
N GLY A 424 7.25 9.41 18.55
CA GLY A 424 8.45 9.02 17.79
C GLY A 424 8.87 9.93 16.61
N LEU A 425 9.25 9.33 15.47
CA LEU A 425 9.51 10.03 14.21
C LEU A 425 8.23 10.61 13.59
N LEU A 426 7.09 9.94 13.78
CA LEU A 426 5.79 10.35 13.24
C LEU A 426 5.40 11.78 13.65
N SER A 427 5.65 12.19 14.89
CA SER A 427 5.34 13.52 15.42
C SER A 427 6.02 14.58 14.56
N ARG A 428 7.34 14.44 14.41
CA ARG A 428 8.17 15.41 13.72
C ARG A 428 7.87 15.42 12.22
N TRP A 429 7.63 14.26 11.63
CA TRP A 429 7.24 14.15 10.23
C TRP A 429 5.83 14.69 9.95
N SER A 430 4.91 14.58 10.92
CA SER A 430 3.59 15.21 10.87
C SER A 430 3.67 16.73 10.96
N GLU A 431 4.58 17.28 11.77
CA GLU A 431 4.87 18.72 11.80
C GLU A 431 5.37 19.22 10.44
N TYR A 432 6.24 18.47 9.76
CA TYR A 432 6.68 18.83 8.41
C TYR A 432 5.55 18.71 7.38
N ALA A 433 4.69 17.71 7.50
CA ALA A 433 3.55 17.51 6.60
C ALA A 433 2.47 18.60 6.75
N TYR A 434 2.14 18.99 7.98
CA TYR A 434 0.95 19.83 8.28
C TYR A 434 1.24 21.19 8.91
N GLY A 435 2.43 21.40 9.45
CA GLY A 435 2.86 22.67 10.01
C GLY A 435 3.33 23.64 8.93
N ASP A 436 4.28 24.50 9.27
CA ASP A 436 4.91 25.44 8.33
C ASP A 436 6.00 24.80 7.43
N HIS A 437 6.10 23.46 7.48
CA HIS A 437 7.06 22.61 6.77
C HIS A 437 8.54 22.79 7.19
N SER A 438 8.84 23.72 8.09
CA SER A 438 10.20 24.04 8.53
C SER A 438 10.62 23.35 9.82
N GLY A 439 9.65 22.85 10.60
CA GLY A 439 9.89 22.29 11.94
C GLY A 439 10.58 23.28 12.89
N GLY A 440 10.35 24.58 12.70
CA GLY A 440 10.92 25.63 13.55
C GLY A 440 12.30 26.13 13.13
N ASN A 441 13.01 25.45 12.22
CA ASN A 441 14.33 25.88 11.76
C ASN A 441 14.24 27.22 11.01
N LYS A 442 15.07 28.19 11.43
CA LYS A 442 15.04 29.57 10.92
C LYS A 442 15.34 29.64 9.43
N ARG A 443 16.33 28.87 8.95
CA ARG A 443 16.73 28.88 7.53
C ARG A 443 15.68 28.23 6.65
N LEU A 444 15.10 27.12 7.09
CA LEU A 444 14.00 26.48 6.38
C LEU A 444 12.77 27.41 6.31
N LYS A 445 12.45 28.15 7.39
CA LYS A 445 11.38 29.17 7.36
C LYS A 445 11.60 30.24 6.30
N GLU A 446 12.84 30.71 6.13
CA GLU A 446 13.18 31.75 5.15
C GLU A 446 12.95 31.31 3.69
N LEU A 447 12.99 30.00 3.41
CA LEU A 447 12.70 29.45 2.07
C LEU A 447 11.19 29.53 1.73
N GLY A 448 10.33 29.43 2.74
CA GLY A 448 8.89 29.42 2.60
C GLY A 448 8.30 28.06 2.19
N ALA A 449 7.04 27.83 2.60
CA ALA A 449 6.33 26.57 2.44
C ALA A 449 6.33 26.03 1.01
N LYS A 450 6.02 26.88 0.01
CA LYS A 450 5.99 26.46 -1.40
C LYS A 450 7.34 25.93 -1.89
N TYR A 451 8.44 26.57 -1.50
CA TYR A 451 9.76 26.13 -1.92
C TYR A 451 10.10 24.75 -1.36
N ILE A 452 9.76 24.50 -0.08
CA ILE A 452 9.98 23.22 0.58
C ILE A 452 9.19 22.11 -0.12
N VAL A 453 7.89 22.34 -0.34
CA VAL A 453 7.00 21.38 -1.04
C VAL A 453 7.57 20.96 -2.40
N ASP A 454 8.10 21.93 -3.17
CA ASP A 454 8.56 21.68 -4.53
C ASP A 454 9.96 21.02 -4.58
N ASN A 455 10.86 21.30 -3.63
CA ASN A 455 12.29 20.96 -3.77
C ASN A 455 12.82 19.95 -2.75
N PHE A 456 12.17 19.73 -1.60
CA PHE A 456 12.72 18.89 -0.53
C PHE A 456 12.35 17.41 -0.68
N GLN A 457 13.29 16.57 -0.24
CA GLN A 457 13.07 15.15 0.02
C GLN A 457 13.43 14.78 1.46
N TYR A 458 12.81 13.73 1.98
CA TYR A 458 12.89 13.27 3.36
C TYR A 458 13.35 11.82 3.41
N SER A 459 14.43 11.55 4.13
CA SER A 459 15.03 10.23 4.31
C SER A 459 15.37 9.97 5.76
N ILE A 460 15.58 8.70 6.11
CA ILE A 460 15.99 8.30 7.45
C ILE A 460 17.47 7.94 7.40
N LEU A 461 18.27 8.48 8.33
CA LEU A 461 19.70 8.19 8.43
C LEU A 461 19.95 7.07 9.44
N GLU A 462 19.26 7.12 10.58
CA GLU A 462 19.47 6.19 11.69
C GLU A 462 18.20 6.07 12.51
N ILE A 463 17.83 4.84 12.87
CA ILE A 463 16.67 4.56 13.73
C ILE A 463 17.14 4.12 15.12
N PHE A 464 16.31 4.42 16.11
CA PHE A 464 16.53 4.09 17.51
C PHE A 464 15.23 3.53 18.09
N ASP A 465 15.40 2.60 19.03
CA ASP A 465 14.31 2.11 19.87
C ASP A 465 13.68 3.25 20.70
N MET A 466 12.39 3.11 21.04
CA MET A 466 11.63 4.10 21.82
C MET A 466 12.14 4.32 23.26
N ARG A 467 13.13 3.55 23.71
CA ARG A 467 13.80 3.69 25.01
C ARG A 467 15.14 4.40 24.90
N ALA A 468 15.63 4.68 23.70
CA ALA A 468 16.89 5.37 23.49
C ALA A 468 16.85 6.76 24.15
N LEU A 469 17.91 7.08 24.88
CA LEU A 469 17.97 8.35 25.58
C LEU A 469 18.05 9.48 24.55
N PRO A 470 17.29 10.57 24.71
CA PRO A 470 17.35 11.72 23.80
C PRO A 470 18.78 12.21 23.56
N LYS A 471 19.62 12.20 24.61
CA LYS A 471 21.02 12.57 24.52
C LYS A 471 21.82 11.72 23.51
N ASP A 472 21.57 10.41 23.45
CA ASP A 472 22.28 9.53 22.52
C ASP A 472 21.89 9.85 21.08
N ILE A 473 20.61 10.14 20.85
CA ILE A 473 20.09 10.50 19.52
C ILE A 473 20.61 11.87 19.09
N ILE A 474 20.64 12.85 19.99
CA ILE A 474 21.23 14.18 19.73
C ILE A 474 22.72 14.04 19.37
N ASN A 475 23.48 13.20 20.09
CA ASN A 475 24.88 12.96 19.75
C ASN A 475 25.04 12.33 18.35
N ARG A 476 24.12 11.45 17.95
CA ARG A 476 24.12 10.86 16.60
C ARG A 476 23.69 11.88 15.55
N GLU A 477 22.72 12.73 15.85
CA GLU A 477 22.32 13.86 15.00
C GLU A 477 23.52 14.77 14.73
N HIS A 478 24.25 15.16 15.77
CA HIS A 478 25.48 15.95 15.68
C HIS A 478 26.55 15.28 14.82
N TRP A 479 26.74 13.97 15.00
CA TRP A 479 27.68 13.21 14.17
C TRP A 479 27.27 13.27 12.70
N TRP A 480 25.99 13.04 12.39
CA TRP A 480 25.48 13.14 11.02
C TRP A 480 25.54 14.57 10.47
N MET A 481 25.36 15.58 11.32
CA MET A 481 25.50 16.98 10.92
C MET A 481 26.89 17.26 10.39
N ASP A 482 27.93 16.76 11.07
CA ASP A 482 29.32 16.89 10.65
C ASP A 482 29.62 16.03 9.41
N THR A 483 29.19 14.76 9.43
CA THR A 483 29.43 13.81 8.32
C THR A 483 28.88 14.31 7.00
N LEU A 484 27.69 14.93 7.01
CA LEU A 484 27.03 15.47 5.82
C LEU A 484 27.34 16.96 5.60
N SER A 485 28.18 17.56 6.45
CA SER A 485 28.52 19.00 6.40
C SER A 485 27.26 19.89 6.30
N SER A 486 26.25 19.57 7.12
CA SER A 486 24.94 20.26 7.10
C SER A 486 24.90 21.52 7.96
N VAL A 487 25.97 21.81 8.70
CA VAL A 487 26.08 22.98 9.58
C VAL A 487 26.50 24.20 8.77
N TYR A 488 25.63 25.20 8.74
CA TYR A 488 25.88 26.46 8.10
C TYR A 488 26.83 27.32 8.94
N HIS A 489 27.93 27.74 8.31
CA HIS A 489 28.87 28.73 8.82
C HIS A 489 28.84 29.98 7.93
N SER A 490 28.48 31.13 8.49
CA SER A 490 28.40 32.40 7.73
C SER A 490 29.74 32.93 7.25
N GLU A 491 30.85 32.44 7.81
CA GLU A 491 32.20 32.86 7.49
C GLU A 491 32.82 32.04 6.35
N ASP A 492 32.20 30.93 5.96
CA ASP A 492 32.66 30.11 4.86
C ASP A 492 32.48 30.85 3.54
N GLU A 493 33.46 30.72 2.64
CA GLU A 493 33.39 31.31 1.30
C GLU A 493 32.18 30.77 0.52
N HIS A 494 31.86 29.49 0.72
CA HIS A 494 30.76 28.76 0.10
C HIS A 494 29.99 27.98 1.18
N PRO A 495 29.11 28.66 1.95
CA PRO A 495 28.42 28.01 3.05
C PRO A 495 27.49 26.90 2.51
N HIS A 496 27.30 25.86 3.32
CA HIS A 496 26.50 24.70 2.97
C HIS A 496 25.63 24.26 4.16
N GLY A 497 24.45 23.71 3.85
CA GLY A 497 23.56 23.13 4.84
C GLY A 497 22.62 24.11 5.54
N TYR A 498 21.67 23.54 6.29
CA TYR A 498 20.57 24.27 6.91
C TYR A 498 20.61 24.24 8.46
N ASN A 499 21.40 23.36 9.06
CA ASN A 499 21.61 23.37 10.50
C ASN A 499 22.45 24.58 10.90
N SER A 500 22.17 25.17 12.05
CA SER A 500 22.95 26.27 12.61
C SER A 500 24.01 25.76 13.58
N VAL A 501 25.06 26.55 13.80
CA VAL A 501 26.07 26.29 14.84
C VAL A 501 25.44 26.17 16.23
N ALA A 502 24.33 26.87 16.49
CA ALA A 502 23.60 26.77 17.75
C ALA A 502 22.90 25.41 17.90
N GLU A 503 22.20 24.93 16.86
CA GLU A 503 21.58 23.60 16.86
C GLU A 503 22.65 22.50 17.01
N ARG A 504 23.78 22.63 16.29
CA ARG A 504 24.90 21.70 16.37
C ARG A 504 25.54 21.62 17.76
N ASN A 505 25.55 22.72 18.52
CA ASN A 505 26.15 22.77 19.85
C ASN A 505 25.12 22.61 20.98
N SER A 506 23.84 22.40 20.65
CA SER A 506 22.79 22.21 21.65
C SER A 506 22.79 20.76 22.14
N ASP A 507 22.96 20.58 23.44
CA ASP A 507 22.67 19.30 24.13
C ASP A 507 21.17 19.14 24.44
N ASN A 508 20.39 20.20 24.24
CA ASN A 508 18.97 20.23 24.49
C ASN A 508 18.16 20.01 23.22
N PRO A 509 16.94 19.45 23.34
CA PRO A 509 16.02 19.37 22.23
C PRO A 509 15.75 20.69 21.55
N VAL A 510 15.71 20.66 20.22
CA VAL A 510 15.08 21.72 19.44
C VAL A 510 13.58 21.58 19.67
N GLU A 511 13.02 22.45 20.51
CA GLU A 511 11.56 22.56 20.74
C GLU A 511 10.82 22.85 19.44
#